data_AF-A0A2D6IRY3-F1
#
_entry.id   AF-A0A2D6IRY3-F1
#
_cell.length_a   1.000
_cell.length_b   1.000
_cell.length_c   1.000
_cell.angle_alpha   90.00
_cell.angle_beta   90.00
_cell.angle_gamma   90.00
#
_symmetry.space_group_name_H-M   'P 1'
#
loop_
_entity.id
_entity.type
_entity.pdbx_description
1 polymer ?
#
loop_
_entity_poly.entity_id
_entity_poly.type
_entity_poly.pdbx_seq_one_letter_code
_entity_poly.pdbx_strand_id
1 'polypeptide(L)'
;SLPGVGHKTASVVMSQGFGYPAFPVDTHIHRLAQRWGLTKGKNVVQTERDLKNVFPENAWNKLHLQIIFYGREFCTARGCDGTVCTICKTCYPKRKKPKKVNK
;
A
#
# COMPACT_ATOMS: atom_id res chain seq x y z
N SER A 1 -21.90 15.94 7.29
CA SER A 1 -20.46 15.63 7.34
C SER A 1 -19.93 15.97 8.72
N LEU A 2 -19.37 15.00 9.45
CA LEU A 2 -18.84 15.23 10.82
C LEU A 2 -17.57 16.10 10.76
N PRO A 3 -17.44 17.15 11.59
CA PRO A 3 -16.24 17.97 11.64
C PRO A 3 -15.05 17.13 12.15
N GLY A 4 -13.94 17.09 11.39
CA GLY A 4 -12.71 16.39 11.79
C GLY A 4 -12.51 14.98 11.23
N VAL A 5 -13.47 14.45 10.47
CA VAL A 5 -13.33 13.14 9.80
C VAL A 5 -12.93 13.35 8.34
N GLY A 6 -11.64 13.26 8.04
CA GLY A 6 -11.17 13.23 6.66
C GLY A 6 -11.61 11.95 5.93
N HIS A 7 -11.57 11.96 4.58
CA HIS A 7 -11.92 10.81 3.72
C HIS A 7 -11.32 9.48 4.22
N LYS A 8 -10.07 9.51 4.70
CA LYS A 8 -9.36 8.33 5.20
C LYS A 8 -9.99 7.75 6.48
N THR A 9 -10.34 8.60 7.43
CA THR A 9 -10.94 8.17 8.70
C THR A 9 -12.35 7.61 8.46
N ALA A 10 -13.12 8.24 7.57
CA ALA A 10 -14.43 7.73 7.16
C ALA A 10 -14.33 6.34 6.50
N SER A 11 -13.39 6.15 5.57
CA SER A 11 -13.22 4.84 4.90
C SER A 11 -12.74 3.73 5.84
N VAL A 12 -11.90 4.04 6.83
CA VAL A 12 -11.47 3.06 7.86
C VAL A 12 -12.63 2.69 8.78
N VAL A 13 -13.43 3.67 9.22
CA VAL A 13 -14.61 3.40 10.07
C VAL A 13 -15.69 2.62 9.31
N MET A 14 -15.92 2.92 8.03
CA MET A 14 -16.87 2.16 7.18
C MET A 14 -16.39 0.72 6.92
N SER A 15 -15.09 0.51 6.71
CA SER A 15 -14.49 -0.82 6.51
C SER A 15 -14.47 -1.67 7.80
N GLN A 16 -14.04 -1.08 8.91
CA GLN A 16 -13.85 -1.80 10.18
C GLN A 16 -15.12 -1.86 11.04
N GLY A 17 -16.01 -0.87 10.93
CA GLY A 17 -17.23 -0.77 11.74
C GLY A 17 -18.51 -1.26 11.05
N PHE A 18 -18.57 -1.25 9.72
CA PHE A 18 -19.81 -1.57 8.97
C PHE A 18 -19.67 -2.70 7.95
N GLY A 19 -18.50 -3.34 7.85
CA GLY A 19 -18.28 -4.48 6.96
C GLY A 19 -18.32 -4.15 5.46
N TYR A 20 -18.25 -2.86 5.09
CA TYR A 20 -18.20 -2.46 3.69
C TYR A 20 -16.82 -2.79 3.10
N PRO A 21 -16.73 -3.54 1.99
CA PRO A 21 -15.46 -3.83 1.35
C PRO A 21 -14.85 -2.54 0.82
N ALA A 22 -13.82 -2.06 1.52
CA ALA A 22 -13.01 -0.94 1.07
C ALA A 22 -11.54 -1.34 1.13
N PHE A 23 -10.74 -0.73 0.26
CA PHE A 23 -9.28 -0.87 0.27
C PHE A 23 -8.67 0.50 0.56
N PRO A 24 -8.70 0.98 1.81
CA PRO A 24 -8.19 2.31 2.12
C PRO A 24 -6.70 2.36 1.78
N VAL A 25 -6.29 3.35 1.00
CA VAL A 25 -4.87 3.54 0.67
C VAL A 25 -4.29 4.61 1.58
N ASP A 26 -3.27 4.24 2.36
CA ASP A 26 -2.47 5.17 3.15
C ASP A 26 -1.09 5.44 2.52
N THR A 27 -0.25 6.19 3.24
CA THR A 27 1.10 6.53 2.77
C THR A 27 2.04 5.32 2.65
N HIS A 28 1.84 4.27 3.44
CA HIS A 28 2.60 3.02 3.31
C HIS A 28 2.15 2.27 2.06
N ILE A 29 0.84 2.05 1.91
CA ILE A 29 0.24 1.32 0.79
C ILE A 29 0.55 2.03 -0.52
N HIS A 30 0.36 3.35 -0.61
CA HIS A 30 0.65 4.12 -1.82
C HIS A 30 2.11 3.98 -2.26
N ARG A 31 3.03 4.18 -1.32
CA ARG A 31 4.47 4.03 -1.56
C ARG A 31 4.83 2.62 -2.00
N LEU A 32 4.29 1.60 -1.34
CA LEU A 32 4.60 0.21 -1.64
C LEU A 32 4.01 -0.25 -2.96
N ALA A 33 2.76 0.12 -3.25
CA ALA A 33 2.13 -0.14 -4.54
C ALA A 33 2.95 0.42 -5.70
N GLN A 34 3.44 1.65 -5.58
CA GLN A 34 4.35 2.23 -6.58
C GLN A 34 5.70 1.48 -6.61
N ARG A 35 6.27 1.14 -5.45
CA ARG A 35 7.56 0.45 -5.36
C ARG A 35 7.53 -0.95 -5.96
N TRP A 36 6.40 -1.64 -5.86
CA TRP A 36 6.17 -3.00 -6.37
C TRP A 36 5.61 -3.02 -7.78
N GLY A 37 5.34 -1.85 -8.37
CA GLY A 37 4.82 -1.73 -9.74
C GLY A 37 3.33 -2.06 -9.88
N LEU A 38 2.58 -2.08 -8.79
CA LEU A 38 1.13 -2.32 -8.79
C LEU A 38 0.33 -1.10 -9.28
N THR A 39 0.93 0.09 -9.26
CA THR A 39 0.32 1.34 -9.72
C THR A 39 1.40 2.28 -10.26
N LYS A 40 1.03 3.09 -11.26
CA LYS A 40 1.79 4.29 -11.67
C LYS A 40 1.08 5.57 -11.23
N GLY A 41 0.06 5.44 -10.38
CA GLY A 41 -0.79 6.54 -9.99
C GLY A 41 -0.04 7.60 -9.18
N LYS A 42 -0.35 8.86 -9.48
CA LYS A 42 0.29 10.02 -8.83
C LYS A 42 -0.41 10.44 -7.53
N ASN A 43 -1.58 9.89 -7.26
CA ASN A 43 -2.39 10.20 -6.09
C ASN A 43 -3.03 8.93 -5.52
N VAL A 44 -3.53 9.07 -4.29
CA VAL A 44 -4.12 7.97 -3.50
C VAL A 44 -5.37 7.39 -4.19
N VAL A 45 -6.21 8.24 -4.79
CA VAL A 45 -7.45 7.81 -5.47
C VAL A 45 -7.14 6.87 -6.63
N GLN A 46 -6.14 7.21 -7.44
CA GLN A 46 -5.71 6.37 -8.56
C GLN A 46 -5.11 5.06 -8.05
N THR A 47 -4.28 5.11 -7.00
CA THR A 47 -3.73 3.88 -6.41
C THR A 47 -4.82 2.99 -5.82
N GLU A 48 -5.83 3.53 -5.16
CA GLU A 48 -6.96 2.74 -4.66
C GLU A 48 -7.68 2.01 -5.79
N ARG A 49 -7.98 2.72 -6.88
CA ARG A 49 -8.59 2.11 -8.08
C ARG A 49 -7.72 0.99 -8.64
N ASP A 50 -6.42 1.24 -8.80
CA ASP A 50 -5.49 0.24 -9.34
C ASP A 50 -5.42 -1.00 -8.44
N LEU A 51 -5.33 -0.83 -7.12
CA LEU A 51 -5.24 -1.95 -6.18
C LEU A 51 -6.55 -2.75 -6.07
N LYS A 52 -7.71 -2.10 -6.18
CA LYS A 52 -9.00 -2.78 -6.26
C LYS A 52 -9.13 -3.63 -7.53
N ASN A 53 -8.51 -3.22 -8.63
CA ASN A 53 -8.47 -4.01 -9.87
C ASN A 53 -7.47 -5.19 -9.79
N VAL A 54 -6.41 -5.05 -8.98
CA VAL A 54 -5.37 -6.08 -8.83
C VAL A 54 -5.78 -7.17 -7.84
N PHE A 55 -6.44 -6.81 -6.74
CA PHE A 55 -6.74 -7.73 -5.64
C PHE A 55 -8.24 -8.07 -5.56
N PRO A 56 -8.59 -9.33 -5.25
CA PRO A 56 -9.99 -9.71 -5.07
C PRO A 56 -10.59 -9.02 -3.84
N GLU A 57 -11.87 -8.66 -3.94
CA GLU A 57 -12.60 -7.85 -2.95
C GLU A 57 -12.59 -8.46 -1.55
N ASN A 58 -12.73 -9.78 -1.45
CA ASN A 58 -12.70 -10.52 -0.19
C ASN A 58 -11.35 -10.43 0.55
N ALA A 59 -10.27 -10.05 -0.13
CA ALA A 59 -8.93 -9.95 0.46
C ALA A 59 -8.60 -8.52 0.91
N TRP A 60 -9.41 -7.51 0.57
CA TRP A 60 -9.04 -6.11 0.70
C TRP A 60 -8.67 -5.68 2.13
N ASN A 61 -9.51 -5.99 3.10
CA ASN A 61 -9.27 -5.64 4.50
C ASN A 61 -8.01 -6.34 5.06
N LYS A 62 -7.80 -7.61 4.69
CA LYS A 62 -6.63 -8.39 5.13
C LYS A 62 -5.34 -7.83 4.52
N LEU A 63 -5.36 -7.57 3.21
CA LEU A 63 -4.22 -7.01 2.48
C LEU A 63 -3.87 -5.61 2.95
N HIS A 64 -4.86 -4.77 3.27
CA HIS A 64 -4.63 -3.44 3.84
C HIS A 64 -3.69 -3.49 5.06
N LEU A 65 -4.03 -4.32 6.05
CA LEU A 65 -3.21 -4.49 7.25
C LEU A 65 -1.86 -5.12 6.93
N GLN A 66 -1.83 -6.20 6.14
CA GLN A 66 -0.60 -6.91 5.79
C GLN A 66 0.42 -6.00 5.10
N ILE A 67 -0.02 -5.16 4.15
CA ILE A 67 0.85 -4.24 3.42
C ILE A 67 1.38 -3.15 4.37
N ILE A 68 0.56 -2.64 5.29
CA ILE A 68 1.01 -1.65 6.29
C ILE A 68 2.08 -2.25 7.19
N PHE A 69 1.84 -3.43 7.78
CA PHE A 69 2.82 -4.10 8.64
C PHE A 69 4.12 -4.37 7.89
N TYR A 70 4.02 -4.92 6.68
CA TYR A 70 5.20 -5.19 5.86
C TYR A 70 5.99 -3.92 5.54
N GLY A 71 5.29 -2.82 5.25
CA GLY A 71 5.90 -1.53 4.98
C GLY A 71 6.54 -0.85 6.17
N ARG A 72 6.22 -1.28 7.39
CA ARG A 72 6.82 -0.81 8.64
C ARG A 72 8.05 -1.62 9.02
N GLU A 73 7.98 -2.95 8.88
CA GLU A 73 9.05 -3.84 9.32
C GLU A 73 10.10 -4.09 8.25
N PHE A 74 9.68 -4.36 7.00
CA PHE A 74 10.57 -4.93 5.98
C PHE A 74 10.86 -3.99 4.81
N CYS A 75 9.95 -3.05 4.48
CA CYS A 75 10.17 -2.10 3.38
C CYS A 75 9.82 -0.66 3.77
N THR A 76 10.60 -0.17 4.74
CA THR A 76 10.51 1.19 5.28
C THR A 76 10.72 2.28 4.23
N ALA A 77 10.22 3.48 4.50
CA ALA A 77 10.40 4.62 3.60
C ALA A 77 11.88 4.95 3.37
N ARG A 78 12.68 4.95 4.45
CA ARG A 78 14.07 5.43 4.48
C ARG A 78 15.14 4.40 4.13
N GLY A 79 14.81 3.12 3.97
CA GLY A 79 15.86 2.07 3.93
C GLY A 79 15.49 0.76 3.25
N CYS A 80 14.54 0.74 2.31
CA CYS A 80 14.25 -0.48 1.57
C CYS A 80 15.28 -0.67 0.44
N ASP A 81 16.37 -1.39 0.73
CA ASP A 81 17.41 -1.79 -0.23
C ASP A 81 16.79 -2.49 -1.45
N GLY A 82 15.78 -3.32 -1.24
CA GLY A 82 15.04 -3.92 -2.34
C GLY A 82 15.77 -5.04 -3.08
N THR A 83 17.04 -5.34 -2.74
CA THR A 83 17.69 -6.63 -3.07
C THR A 83 17.48 -7.66 -1.95
N VAL A 84 17.36 -7.21 -0.70
CA VAL A 84 17.09 -8.06 0.47
C VAL A 84 15.60 -8.17 0.83
N CYS A 85 14.79 -7.15 0.50
CA CYS A 85 13.36 -7.17 0.78
C CYS A 85 12.67 -8.24 -0.09
N THR A 86 12.05 -9.22 0.58
CA THR A 86 11.42 -10.38 -0.07
C THR A 86 10.50 -10.00 -1.21
N ILE A 87 9.52 -9.11 -0.97
CA ILE A 87 8.55 -8.71 -2.00
C ILE A 87 9.25 -7.94 -3.12
N CYS A 88 10.17 -7.02 -2.80
CA CYS A 88 10.89 -6.28 -3.83
C CYS A 88 11.76 -7.19 -4.71
N LYS A 89 12.38 -8.22 -4.13
CA LYS A 89 13.17 -9.21 -4.85
C LYS A 89 12.27 -10.05 -5.77
N THR A 90 11.08 -10.42 -5.32
CA THR A 90 10.08 -11.10 -6.14
C THR A 90 9.58 -10.23 -7.30
N CYS A 91 9.29 -8.95 -7.03
CA CYS A 91 8.86 -8.02 -8.08
C CYS A 91 9.97 -7.67 -9.08
N TYR A 92 11.23 -7.67 -8.64
CA TYR A 92 12.40 -7.28 -9.45
C TYR A 92 13.58 -8.25 -9.27
N PRO A 93 13.46 -9.51 -9.74
CA PRO A 93 14.46 -10.55 -9.47
C PRO A 93 15.84 -10.27 -10.10
N LYS A 94 15.87 -9.45 -11.16
CA LYS A 94 17.10 -9.05 -11.85
C LYS A 94 17.82 -7.85 -11.19
N ARG A 95 17.30 -7.28 -10.10
CA ARG A 95 17.91 -6.13 -9.43
C ARG A 95 19.22 -6.53 -8.74
N LYS A 96 20.34 -5.99 -9.21
CA LYS A 96 21.69 -6.25 -8.67
C LYS A 96 22.19 -5.21 -7.66
N LYS A 97 21.57 -4.02 -7.61
CA LYS A 97 21.98 -2.91 -6.75
C LYS A 97 20.83 -2.45 -5.85
N PRO A 98 21.12 -1.98 -4.63
CA PRO A 98 20.10 -1.40 -3.75
C PRO A 98 19.34 -0.26 -4.44
N LYS A 99 18.03 -0.20 -4.20
CA LYS A 99 17.18 0.90 -4.65
C LYS A 99 17.61 2.16 -3.89
N LYS A 100 18.09 3.16 -4.63
CA LYS A 100 18.33 4.49 -4.07
C LYS A 100 16.98 5.06 -3.63
N VAL A 101 16.80 5.20 -2.32
CA VAL A 101 15.71 5.96 -1.74
C VAL A 101 16.26 7.34 -1.41
N ASN A 102 15.60 8.40 -1.87
CA ASN A 102 15.90 9.75 -1.42
C ASN A 102 15.60 9.77 0.08
N LYS A 103 16.66 9.96 0.88
CA LYS A 103 16.55 10.06 2.34
C LYS A 103 15.88 11.36 2.73
#